data_AF-B1L651-F1
#
_entry.id   AF-B1L651-F1
#
_cell.length_a   1.000
_cell.length_b   1.000
_cell.length_c   1.000
_cell.angle_alpha   90.00
_cell.angle_beta   90.00
_cell.angle_gamma   90.00
#
_symmetry.space_group_name_H-M   'P 1'
#
loop_
_entity.id
_entity.type
_entity.pdbx_description
1 polymer ?
#
loop_
_entity_poly.entity_id
_entity_poly.type
_entity_poly.pdbx_seq_one_letter_code
_entity_poly.pdbx_strand_id
1 'polypeptide(L)' 'MSVFRSPNLSEIGIKGKVVYETRNCLIIERGDRRSLIAKSGRLFLFRVDDGSSVLVLGDRLIGRPEERVKKA' A
#
# COMPACT_ATOMS: atom_id res chain seq x y z
N MET A 1 -2.66 7.18 -0.83
CA MET A 1 -2.05 6.05 -1.58
C MET A 1 -3.09 5.48 -2.53
N SER A 2 -2.67 5.00 -3.71
CA SER A 2 -3.54 4.30 -4.67
C SER A 2 -2.91 3.02 -5.20
N VAL A 3 -3.73 2.05 -5.59
CA VAL A 3 -3.27 0.80 -6.22
C VAL A 3 -3.10 1.04 -7.73
N PHE A 4 -1.86 0.91 -8.20
CA PHE A 4 -1.49 1.13 -9.61
C PHE A 4 -1.58 -0.17 -10.43
N ARG A 5 -1.08 -1.28 -9.88
CA ARG A 5 -1.29 -2.62 -10.45
C ARG A 5 -1.65 -3.62 -9.36
N SER A 6 -2.49 -4.58 -9.70
CA SER A 6 -2.85 -5.72 -8.87
C SER A 6 -3.21 -6.92 -9.75
N PRO A 7 -2.95 -8.17 -9.32
CA PRO A 7 -3.52 -9.35 -9.96
C PRO A 7 -5.05 -9.40 -9.88
N ASN A 8 -5.65 -8.69 -8.91
CA ASN A 8 -7.09 -8.53 -8.79
C ASN A 8 -7.50 -7.18 -9.41
N LEU A 9 -8.14 -7.21 -10.58
CA LEU A 9 -8.52 -6.01 -11.32
C LEU A 9 -9.47 -5.08 -10.55
N SER A 10 -10.29 -5.63 -9.65
CA SER A 10 -11.19 -4.84 -8.79
C SER A 10 -10.44 -3.95 -7.78
N GLU A 11 -9.17 -4.25 -7.53
CA GLU A 11 -8.32 -3.46 -6.65
C GLU A 11 -7.64 -2.29 -7.38
N ILE A 12 -7.63 -2.23 -8.71
CA ILE A 12 -6.93 -1.16 -9.43
C ILE A 12 -7.70 0.15 -9.29
N GLY A 13 -7.00 1.26 -9.04
CA GLY A 13 -7.63 2.57 -8.84
C GLY A 13 -8.16 2.81 -7.43
N ILE A 14 -8.08 1.80 -6.56
CA ILE A 14 -8.36 1.92 -5.13
C ILE A 14 -7.43 2.98 -4.52
N LYS A 15 -7.94 4.20 -4.28
CA LYS A 15 -7.23 5.32 -3.62
C LYS A 15 -7.75 5.66 -2.23
N GLY A 16 -6.90 5.69 -1.19
CA GLY A 16 -7.32 6.09 0.15
C GLY A 16 -6.15 6.33 1.10
N LYS A 17 -6.47 6.49 2.39
CA LYS A 17 -5.48 6.62 3.46
C LYS A 17 -5.16 5.24 4.03
N VAL A 18 -3.88 4.90 4.15
CA VAL A 18 -3.48 3.68 4.86
C VAL A 18 -3.65 3.95 6.35
N VAL A 19 -4.53 3.20 7.02
CA VAL A 19 -4.81 3.36 8.46
C VAL A 19 -4.13 2.30 9.31
N TYR A 20 -3.80 1.15 8.71
CA TYR A 20 -3.12 0.07 9.41
C TYR A 20 -2.31 -0.79 8.45
N GLU A 21 -1.25 -1.41 8.96
CA GLU A 21 -0.38 -2.32 8.23
C GLU A 21 -0.26 -3.63 9.02
N THR A 22 -0.53 -4.76 8.38
CA THR A 22 -0.16 -6.09 8.90
C THR A 22 1.07 -6.60 8.14
N ARG A 23 1.59 -7.78 8.48
CA ARG A 23 2.75 -8.38 7.78
C ARG A 23 2.55 -8.43 6.26
N ASN A 24 1.35 -8.83 5.82
CA ASN A 24 1.06 -9.12 4.42
C ASN A 24 0.03 -8.18 3.77
N CYS A 25 -0.68 -7.36 4.56
CA CYS A 25 -1.78 -6.53 4.05
C CYS A 25 -1.68 -5.08 4.52
N LEU A 26 -2.34 -4.19 3.78
CA LEU A 26 -2.61 -2.81 4.13
C LEU A 26 -4.12 -2.63 4.28
N ILE A 27 -4.54 -1.93 5.34
CA ILE A 27 -5.92 -1.49 5.50
C ILE A 27 -6.01 -0.06 5.00
N ILE A 28 -6.84 0.14 3.98
CA ILE A 28 -7.06 1.44 3.33
C ILE A 28 -8.46 1.93 3.68
N GLU A 29 -8.55 3.15 4.18
CA GLU A 29 -9.81 3.82 4.47
C GLU A 29 -10.21 4.76 3.31
N ARG A 30 -11.50 4.72 2.97
CA ARG A 30 -12.18 5.53 1.94
C ARG A 30 -13.55 5.97 2.44
N GLY A 31 -13.61 7.15 3.04
CA GLY A 31 -14.82 7.58 3.76
C GLY A 31 -15.16 6.54 4.81
N ASP A 32 -16.40 6.04 4.79
CA ASP A 32 -16.88 5.05 5.76
C ASP A 32 -16.50 3.59 5.45
N ARG A 33 -15.80 3.34 4.35
CA ARG A 33 -15.41 1.98 3.95
C ARG A 33 -13.93 1.72 4.20
N ARG A 34 -13.63 0.51 4.67
CA ARG A 34 -12.27 -0.02 4.80
C ARG A 34 -12.07 -1.16 3.80
N SER A 35 -10.92 -1.15 3.13
CA SER A 35 -10.51 -2.20 2.19
C SER A 35 -9.22 -2.82 2.67
N LEU A 36 -9.21 -4.14 2.79
CA LEU A 36 -8.01 -4.91 3.07
C LEU A 36 -7.35 -5.29 1.74
N ILE A 37 -6.13 -4.79 1.50
CA ILE A 37 -5.39 -5.04 0.26
C ILE A 37 -4.11 -5.82 0.58
N ALA A 38 -3.90 -6.94 -0.09
CA ALA A 38 -2.66 -7.68 0.03
C ALA A 38 -1.49 -6.90 -0.58
N LYS A 39 -0.30 -7.04 0.02
CA LYS A 39 0.92 -6.37 -0.46
C LYS A 39 1.54 -7.10 -1.65
N SER A 40 1.58 -8.44 -1.60
CA SER A 40 2.31 -9.22 -2.60
C SER A 40 1.70 -9.09 -3.99
N GLY A 41 2.54 -8.87 -5.00
CA GLY A 41 2.15 -8.72 -6.39
C GLY A 41 1.39 -7.42 -6.70
N ARG A 42 1.34 -6.45 -5.78
CA ARG A 42 0.70 -5.14 -6.00
C ARG A 42 1.77 -4.05 -6.19
N LEU A 43 1.45 -3.07 -7.02
CA LEU A 43 2.17 -1.80 -7.10
C LEU A 43 1.32 -0.70 -6.49
N PHE A 44 1.90 0.02 -5.53
CA PHE A 44 1.24 1.10 -4.81
C PHE A 44 1.87 2.44 -5.18
N LEU A 45 1.04 3.43 -5.46
CA LEU A 45 1.45 4.81 -5.66
C LEU A 45 1.21 5.59 -4.35
N PHE A 46 2.28 6.02 -3.72
CA PHE A 46 2.24 6.88 -2.53
C PHE A 46 2.47 8.32 -2.95
N ARG A 47 1.70 9.24 -2.38
CA ARG A 47 1.98 10.67 -2.50
C ARG A 47 2.74 11.06 -1.24
N VAL A 48 3.89 11.69 -1.42
CA VAL A 48 4.72 12.23 -0.34
C VAL A 48 4.38 13.70 -0.14
N ASP A 49 4.78 14.26 1.00
CA ASP A 49 4.36 15.60 1.45
C ASP A 49 4.88 16.72 0.53
N ASP A 50 5.97 16.48 -0.20
CA ASP A 50 6.50 17.39 -1.23
C ASP A 50 5.65 17.45 -2.52
N GLY A 51 4.56 16.67 -2.59
CA GLY A 51 3.66 16.58 -3.73
C GLY A 51 4.05 15.53 -4.79
N SER A 52 5.26 14.98 -4.70
CA SER A 52 5.74 13.92 -5.58
C SER A 52 4.99 12.61 -5.35
N SER A 53 5.08 11.72 -6.33
CA SER A 53 4.49 10.39 -6.24
C SER A 53 5.56 9.31 -6.38
N VAL A 54 5.55 8.35 -5.46
CA VAL A 54 6.51 7.26 -5.39
C VAL A 54 5.79 5.94 -5.67
N LEU A 55 6.30 5.18 -6.63
CA LEU A 55 5.81 3.84 -6.93
C LEU A 55 6.55 2.82 -6.07
N VAL A 56 5.81 2.02 -5.29
CA VAL A 56 6.36 1.05 -4.36
C VAL A 56 5.82 -0.34 -4.68
N LEU A 57 6.73 -1.29 -4.86
CA LEU A 57 6.41 -2.71 -4.93
C LEU A 57 5.93 -3.18 -3.56
N GLY A 58 4.70 -3.68 -3.49
CA GLY A 58 4.14 -4.20 -2.25
C GLY A 58 4.92 -5.39 -1.71
N ASP A 59 5.59 -6.17 -2.56
CA ASP A 59 6.52 -7.23 -2.12
C ASP A 59 7.68 -6.71 -1.27
N ARG A 60 8.14 -5.45 -1.48
CA ARG A 60 9.15 -4.80 -0.62
C ARG A 60 8.59 -4.32 0.72
N LEU A 61 7.27 -4.28 0.86
CA LEU A 61 6.58 -3.90 2.11
C LEU A 61 6.24 -5.13 2.97
N ILE A 62 6.51 -6.35 2.48
CA ILE A 62 6.30 -7.59 3.25
C ILE A 62 7.32 -7.63 4.39
N GLY A 63 6.82 -7.81 5.62
CA GLY A 63 7.62 -7.72 6.86
C GLY A 63 7.04 -6.70 7.84
N ARG A 64 7.39 -6.80 9.12
CA ARG A 64 6.98 -5.81 10.12
C ARG A 64 7.69 -4.48 9.85
N PRO A 65 7.09 -3.31 10.17
CA PRO A 65 7.73 -2.01 9.99
C PRO A 65 9.15 -1.96 10.56
N GLU A 66 9.33 -2.60 11.71
CA GLU A 66 10.57 -2.72 12.48
C GLU A 66 11.68 -3.51 11.76
N GLU A 67 11.31 -4.51 10.94
CA GLU A 67 12.25 -5.30 10.14
C GLU A 67 12.76 -4.52 8.92
N ARG A 68 12.03 -3.47 8.50
CA ARG A 68 12.34 -2.68 7.29
C ARG A 68 13.38 -1.58 7.51
N VAL A 69 13.56 -1.11 8.75
CA VAL A 69 14.48 -0.02 9.09
C VAL A 69 15.96 -0.47 9.11
N LYS A 70 16.24 -1.76 9.22
CA LYS A 70 17.61 -2.31 9.31
C LYS A 70 18.39 -2.40 7.99
N LYS A 71 17.79 -2.06 6.84
CA LYS A 71 18.44 -2.14 5.52
C LYS A 71 18.77 -0.78 4.88
N ALA A 72 18.65 0.32 5.63
CA ALA A 72 19.10 1.64 5.20
C ALA A 72 20.56 1.89 5.58
#